data_AF-A0AAQ3T3Y6-F1
#
_entry.id   AF-A0AAQ3T3Y6-F1
#
_cell.length_a   1.000
_cell.length_b   1.000
_cell.length_c   1.000
_cell.angle_alpha   90.00
_cell.angle_beta   90.00
_cell.angle_gamma   90.00
#
_symmetry.space_group_name_H-M   'P 1'
#
loop_
_entity.id
_entity.type
_entity.pdbx_description
1 polymer ?
#
loop_
_entity_poly.entity_id
_entity_poly.type
_entity_poly.pdbx_seq_one_letter_code
_entity_poly.pdbx_strand_id
1 'polypeptide(L)'
;MAAVAGPLCTWLVAACLSAAYDADEHKQKHCSSGGSGAADGVMFGQRRRLGARRRGAARSGMAMAVALQAERSVIEKKKPDIKQRRVVVTGMGVVTPLGHDPDVFYNNLLDGVSGISEIERFDCSNFPTRIAGEIKSFSTDGWVAPKLAKRMDKFMLYLITAGKKALENGGLTEELRNELDKTRCGVLIGSAMGGMKVFNDAIEALRVSYKKMNPFCVPFATTNMGSAILAMDLGWMGPNYSISTACATSNFCILNAANHIRRGEADVMLCGGSDAPLIPIGLGGFVACRALSQRNSDPTKASRPWDMDRDGFVMGEGAGVLILEELEHAKERGAKIYAEFLGGSFTCDAYHMTEPHPEGRGITLCIEKALSDAGVAREEINYVNAHATSTQSGDLKEYEAIVRCFGQNPQLRVNSTKSMTGHLIGAAGGIEAVASIQAIKTGWVHPNLNLENPEDVVDVGVLVGSQKERCEVKVALSNSFGFGGHNSSILFAPFK
;
A
#
# COMPACT_ATOMS: atom_id res chain seq x y z
N MET A 1 40.08 14.20 3.25
CA MET A 1 38.68 14.49 3.69
C MET A 1 38.21 15.74 2.97
N ALA A 2 37.19 15.63 2.13
CA ALA A 2 36.35 16.73 1.64
C ALA A 2 35.12 16.07 0.99
N ALA A 3 33.94 16.19 1.61
CA ALA A 3 32.73 15.54 1.11
C ALA A 3 31.98 16.50 0.18
N VAL A 4 31.73 16.09 -1.07
CA VAL A 4 30.87 16.82 -2.00
C VAL A 4 29.43 16.34 -1.77
N ALA A 5 28.58 17.22 -1.24
CA ALA A 5 27.14 16.95 -1.11
C ALA A 5 26.42 17.19 -2.44
N GLY A 6 25.52 16.28 -2.82
CA GLY A 6 24.76 16.37 -4.07
C GLY A 6 23.62 17.41 -4.04
N PRO A 7 23.17 17.92 -5.21
CA PRO A 7 22.23 19.03 -5.32
C PRO A 7 20.76 18.61 -5.13
N LEU A 8 20.38 18.26 -3.89
CA LEU A 8 19.02 17.86 -3.53
C LEU A 8 18.01 19.04 -3.38
N CYS A 9 18.46 20.29 -3.52
CA CYS A 9 17.68 21.47 -3.11
C CYS A 9 17.23 22.39 -4.26
N THR A 10 17.75 22.23 -5.48
CA THR A 10 17.44 23.13 -6.61
C THR A 10 16.10 22.85 -7.30
N TRP A 11 15.71 21.57 -7.41
CA TRP A 11 14.49 21.17 -8.15
C TRP A 11 13.18 21.64 -7.51
N LEU A 12 13.08 21.56 -6.17
CA LEU A 12 11.91 22.07 -5.42
C LEU A 12 11.73 23.59 -5.56
N VAL A 13 12.83 24.34 -5.73
CA VAL A 13 12.77 25.80 -5.92
C VAL A 13 12.34 26.16 -7.34
N ALA A 14 12.77 25.41 -8.35
CA ALA A 14 12.41 25.66 -9.75
C ALA A 14 10.89 25.58 -9.99
N ALA A 15 10.23 24.54 -9.48
CA ALA A 15 8.78 24.34 -9.63
C ALA A 15 7.95 25.47 -9.00
N CYS A 16 8.39 26.01 -7.87
CA CYS A 16 7.73 27.14 -7.21
C CYS A 16 7.92 28.48 -7.96
N LEU A 17 9.03 28.65 -8.69
CA LEU A 17 9.30 29.88 -9.45
C LEU A 17 8.58 29.90 -10.81
N SER A 18 8.42 28.76 -11.48
CA SER A 18 7.64 28.67 -12.73
C SER A 18 6.15 29.00 -12.53
N ALA A 19 5.61 28.79 -11.33
CA ALA A 19 4.21 29.10 -11.01
C ALA A 19 3.96 30.59 -10.67
N ALA A 20 5.01 31.41 -10.57
CA ALA A 20 4.94 32.80 -10.10
C ALA A 20 5.08 33.86 -11.21
N TYR A 21 5.24 33.45 -12.48
CA TYR A 21 5.62 34.34 -13.58
C TYR A 21 4.49 34.73 -14.54
N ASP A 22 3.28 34.20 -14.34
CA ASP A 22 2.15 34.30 -15.28
C ASP A 22 0.97 35.12 -14.71
N ALA A 23 1.26 36.05 -13.79
CA ALA A 23 0.26 36.69 -12.93
C ALA A 23 0.54 38.17 -12.58
N ASP A 24 1.19 38.96 -13.45
CA ASP A 24 1.31 40.42 -13.22
C ASP A 24 1.42 41.29 -14.50
N GLU A 25 0.47 41.16 -15.42
CA GLU A 25 0.20 42.20 -16.44
C GLU A 25 -1.30 42.57 -16.50
N HIS A 26 -1.76 43.52 -15.68
CA HIS A 26 -2.76 44.52 -16.12
C HIS A 26 -2.86 45.79 -15.23
N LYS A 27 -2.05 46.79 -15.60
CA LYS A 27 -2.08 48.25 -15.32
C LYS A 27 -3.06 48.84 -14.26
N GLN A 28 -2.44 49.57 -13.33
CA GLN A 28 -2.96 50.62 -12.44
C GLN A 28 -3.88 51.67 -13.11
N LYS A 29 -4.74 52.34 -12.31
CA LYS A 29 -4.83 53.83 -12.32
C LYS A 29 -5.58 54.48 -11.13
N HIS A 30 -5.16 55.72 -10.81
CA HIS A 30 -5.79 56.80 -10.01
C HIS A 30 -5.83 56.76 -8.45
N CYS A 31 -5.04 57.69 -7.87
CA CYS A 31 -5.43 58.83 -7.00
C CYS A 31 -6.44 58.68 -5.83
N SER A 32 -6.35 59.35 -4.65
CA SER A 32 -5.32 60.02 -3.81
C SER A 32 -5.95 61.20 -3.01
N SER A 33 -5.94 61.21 -1.65
CA SER A 33 -5.93 62.44 -0.79
C SER A 33 -6.19 62.18 0.71
N GLY A 34 -5.54 62.93 1.61
CA GLY A 34 -5.79 63.00 3.08
C GLY A 34 -5.16 61.84 3.91
N GLY A 35 -4.65 61.99 5.14
CA GLY A 35 -4.62 63.11 6.12
C GLY A 35 -5.39 62.73 7.42
N SER A 36 -4.93 62.96 8.66
CA SER A 36 -3.69 63.56 9.22
C SER A 36 -3.51 63.25 10.74
N GLY A 37 -2.30 63.44 11.30
CA GLY A 37 -1.96 63.32 12.75
C GLY A 37 -0.88 62.23 13.02
N ALA A 38 0.33 62.47 13.57
CA ALA A 38 0.78 63.16 14.80
C ALA A 38 0.49 62.36 16.09
N ALA A 39 1.43 62.04 17.00
CA ALA A 39 2.91 62.10 17.07
C ALA A 39 3.38 61.04 18.13
N ASP A 40 4.63 60.75 18.53
CA ASP A 40 6.02 61.21 18.26
C ASP A 40 6.96 59.99 18.61
N GLY A 41 8.28 59.99 18.92
CA GLY A 41 9.34 61.00 18.98
C GLY A 41 10.70 60.45 19.50
N VAL A 42 11.80 60.96 18.94
CA VAL A 42 13.24 61.00 19.37
C VAL A 42 13.67 60.16 20.61
N MET A 43 14.44 59.06 20.53
CA MET A 43 15.89 58.86 20.21
C MET A 43 16.95 59.01 21.35
N PHE A 44 17.82 57.97 21.47
CA PHE A 44 19.20 57.92 22.03
C PHE A 44 19.53 58.27 23.52
N GLY A 45 20.40 57.46 24.14
CA GLY A 45 21.09 57.78 25.42
C GLY A 45 22.04 56.67 25.94
N GLN A 46 23.32 56.99 26.21
CA GLN A 46 24.37 55.99 26.53
C GLN A 46 24.73 55.85 28.03
N ARG A 47 25.16 54.62 28.40
CA ARG A 47 26.21 54.25 29.39
C ARG A 47 26.16 54.76 30.84
N ARG A 48 26.41 53.82 31.77
CA ARG A 48 27.33 54.04 32.93
C ARG A 48 28.17 52.79 33.21
N ARG A 49 29.38 53.01 33.75
CA ARG A 49 30.33 52.02 34.31
C ARG A 49 30.61 52.39 35.76
N LEU A 50 30.90 51.39 36.61
CA LEU A 50 31.83 51.35 37.76
C LEU A 50 31.49 50.10 38.60
N GLY A 51 32.41 49.41 39.27
CA GLY A 51 33.87 49.57 39.35
C GLY A 51 34.53 48.24 39.76
N ALA A 52 35.86 48.20 39.87
CA ALA A 52 36.61 46.95 40.08
C ALA A 52 37.36 46.89 41.42
N ARG A 53 37.57 45.68 41.95
CA ARG A 53 38.58 45.37 42.98
C ARG A 53 39.36 44.10 42.59
N ARG A 54 40.66 44.08 42.90
CA ARG A 54 41.61 42.99 42.58
C ARG A 54 42.04 42.24 43.85
N ARG A 55 42.23 40.91 43.73
CA ARG A 55 43.28 40.03 44.31
C ARG A 55 42.74 38.59 44.31
N GLY A 56 43.53 37.54 44.08
CA GLY A 56 44.95 37.43 43.75
C GLY A 56 45.22 36.16 42.91
N ALA A 57 46.49 35.87 42.58
CA ALA A 57 46.83 34.75 41.70
C ALA A 57 47.02 33.42 42.46
N ALA A 58 46.53 32.32 41.89
CA ALA A 58 46.82 30.96 42.34
C ALA A 58 47.01 30.01 41.14
N ARG A 59 48.16 29.32 41.16
CA ARG A 59 48.69 28.20 40.34
C ARG A 59 47.78 27.53 39.29
N SER A 60 48.38 27.26 38.13
CA SER A 60 47.86 26.37 37.09
C SER A 60 47.66 24.93 37.58
N GLY A 61 46.42 24.44 37.54
CA GLY A 61 46.11 23.01 37.61
C GLY A 61 46.07 22.38 36.22
N MET A 62 46.68 21.21 36.04
CA MET A 62 46.46 20.39 34.84
C MET A 62 45.04 19.82 34.85
N ALA A 63 44.34 19.91 33.73
CA ALA A 63 43.08 19.21 33.53
C ALA A 63 43.35 17.72 33.28
N MET A 64 43.26 16.90 34.34
CA MET A 64 43.34 15.45 34.23
C MET A 64 42.10 14.91 33.52
N ALA A 65 42.24 14.55 32.25
CA ALA A 65 41.21 13.83 31.50
C ALA A 65 41.13 12.38 32.01
N VAL A 66 40.27 12.14 33.00
CA VAL A 66 39.98 10.79 33.50
C VAL A 66 39.20 10.03 32.43
N ALA A 67 39.89 9.14 31.72
CA ALA A 67 39.27 8.23 30.77
C ALA A 67 38.45 7.17 31.53
N LEU A 68 37.14 7.44 31.68
CA LEU A 68 36.17 6.44 32.12
C LEU A 68 36.08 5.33 31.06
N GLN A 69 36.88 4.27 31.23
CA GLN A 69 36.64 3.01 30.53
C GLN A 69 35.32 2.44 31.04
N ALA A 70 34.28 2.54 30.21
CA ALA A 70 33.03 1.86 30.46
C ALA A 70 33.25 0.36 30.28
N GLU A 71 33.39 -0.38 31.38
CA GLU A 71 33.34 -1.83 31.37
C GLU A 71 31.98 -2.28 30.82
N ARG A 72 31.96 -2.66 29.53
CA ARG A 72 30.87 -3.46 28.98
C ARG A 72 30.97 -4.85 29.57
N SER A 73 30.37 -5.02 30.74
CA SER A 73 29.92 -6.33 31.21
C SER A 73 28.89 -6.85 30.21
N VAL A 74 29.36 -7.61 29.23
CA VAL A 74 28.48 -8.30 28.27
C VAL A 74 27.79 -9.42 29.02
N ILE A 75 26.65 -9.07 29.65
CA ILE A 75 25.68 -10.06 30.10
C ILE A 75 25.12 -10.67 28.83
N GLU A 76 25.70 -11.80 28.41
CA GLU A 76 25.10 -12.69 27.43
C GLU A 76 23.81 -13.27 28.01
N LYS A 77 22.74 -12.46 27.99
CA LYS A 77 21.40 -13.01 27.84
C LYS A 77 21.39 -13.73 26.50
N LYS A 78 21.74 -15.02 26.52
CA LYS A 78 21.37 -15.95 25.44
C LYS A 78 19.91 -15.65 25.12
N LYS A 79 19.64 -15.19 23.89
CA LYS A 79 18.28 -15.25 23.38
C LYS A 79 17.85 -16.72 23.54
N PRO A 80 16.68 -17.01 24.13
CA PRO A 80 16.16 -18.36 24.08
C PRO A 80 16.10 -18.81 22.62
N ASP A 81 16.30 -20.10 22.39
CA ASP A 81 16.28 -20.70 21.06
C ASP A 81 14.83 -20.78 20.55
N ILE A 82 14.28 -19.61 20.23
CA ILE A 82 12.94 -19.44 19.69
C ILE A 82 12.99 -19.95 18.25
N LYS A 83 12.56 -21.21 18.06
CA LYS A 83 11.96 -21.65 16.79
C LYS A 83 11.04 -20.53 16.31
N GLN A 84 11.31 -19.95 15.15
CA GLN A 84 10.48 -18.87 14.65
C GLN A 84 9.02 -19.34 14.58
N ARG A 85 8.12 -18.51 15.12
CA ARG A 85 6.69 -18.79 15.11
C ARG A 85 6.21 -18.78 13.66
N ARG A 86 5.82 -19.95 13.15
CA ARG A 86 5.31 -20.14 11.78
C ARG A 86 4.00 -19.37 11.63
N VAL A 87 3.81 -18.71 10.50
CA VAL A 87 2.64 -17.86 10.24
C VAL A 87 1.82 -18.49 9.12
N VAL A 88 0.56 -18.77 9.40
CA VAL A 88 -0.38 -19.41 8.47
C VAL A 88 -1.51 -18.48 8.09
N VAL A 89 -2.03 -18.61 6.88
CA VAL A 89 -3.27 -17.96 6.45
C VAL A 89 -4.44 -18.84 6.86
N THR A 90 -5.27 -18.38 7.79
CA THR A 90 -6.43 -19.15 8.28
C THR A 90 -7.77 -18.60 7.80
N GLY A 91 -7.81 -17.42 7.17
CA GLY A 91 -9.04 -16.86 6.59
C GLY A 91 -8.76 -15.77 5.56
N MET A 92 -9.69 -15.57 4.63
CA MET A 92 -9.59 -14.61 3.52
C MET A 92 -10.91 -13.90 3.28
N GLY A 93 -10.87 -12.60 2.95
CA GLY A 93 -12.05 -11.82 2.61
C GLY A 93 -11.72 -10.75 1.57
N VAL A 94 -12.62 -10.55 0.62
CA VAL A 94 -12.44 -9.62 -0.50
C VAL A 94 -13.70 -8.82 -0.80
N VAL A 95 -13.51 -7.62 -1.34
CA VAL A 95 -14.56 -6.80 -1.96
C VAL A 95 -13.94 -6.20 -3.23
N THR A 96 -14.33 -6.69 -4.40
CA THR A 96 -13.74 -6.34 -5.71
C THR A 96 -14.82 -6.13 -6.79
N PRO A 97 -14.48 -5.56 -7.96
CA PRO A 97 -15.37 -5.52 -9.12
C PRO A 97 -15.81 -6.91 -9.62
N LEU A 98 -15.01 -7.94 -9.35
CA LEU A 98 -15.26 -9.34 -9.74
C LEU A 98 -15.90 -10.20 -8.63
N GLY A 99 -16.41 -9.58 -7.56
CA GLY A 99 -17.14 -10.27 -6.50
C GLY A 99 -16.65 -9.92 -5.10
N HIS A 100 -17.39 -10.39 -4.11
CA HIS A 100 -17.20 -10.06 -2.68
C HIS A 100 -17.10 -11.32 -1.81
N ASP A 101 -16.63 -12.41 -2.40
CA ASP A 101 -16.35 -13.70 -1.78
C ASP A 101 -15.07 -14.25 -2.44
N PRO A 102 -14.12 -14.86 -1.70
CA PRO A 102 -12.86 -15.31 -2.28
C PRO A 102 -12.99 -16.37 -3.38
N ASP A 103 -13.97 -17.27 -3.31
CA ASP A 103 -14.18 -18.32 -4.30
C ASP A 103 -14.91 -17.78 -5.54
N VAL A 104 -15.91 -16.92 -5.37
CA VAL A 104 -16.54 -16.20 -6.51
C VAL A 104 -15.54 -15.32 -7.25
N PHE A 105 -14.75 -14.53 -6.51
CA PHE A 105 -13.69 -13.69 -7.06
C PHE A 105 -12.67 -14.50 -7.85
N TYR A 106 -12.22 -15.63 -7.30
CA TYR A 106 -11.20 -16.45 -7.97
C TYR A 106 -11.73 -17.21 -9.19
N ASN A 107 -12.97 -17.70 -9.15
CA ASN A 107 -13.60 -18.32 -10.33
C ASN A 107 -13.74 -17.31 -11.48
N ASN A 108 -14.13 -16.06 -11.19
CA ASN A 108 -14.20 -15.00 -12.21
C ASN A 108 -12.82 -14.64 -12.79
N LEU A 109 -11.74 -14.67 -12.00
CA LEU A 109 -10.37 -14.56 -12.52
C LEU A 109 -10.01 -15.76 -13.42
N LEU A 110 -10.28 -16.99 -12.97
CA LEU A 110 -10.01 -18.22 -13.71
C LEU A 110 -10.75 -18.24 -15.07
N ASP A 111 -11.98 -17.75 -15.12
CA ASP A 111 -12.80 -17.69 -16.33
C ASP A 111 -12.53 -16.44 -17.20
N GLY A 112 -11.54 -15.61 -16.85
CA GLY A 112 -11.09 -14.48 -17.67
C GLY A 112 -12.05 -13.28 -17.69
N VAL A 113 -12.89 -13.13 -16.66
CA VAL A 113 -13.91 -12.07 -16.61
C VAL A 113 -13.24 -10.71 -16.36
N SER A 114 -13.44 -9.76 -17.28
CA SER A 114 -13.08 -8.35 -17.04
C SER A 114 -14.06 -7.70 -16.07
N GLY A 115 -13.54 -7.14 -14.98
CA GLY A 115 -14.26 -6.25 -14.07
C GLY A 115 -14.19 -4.78 -14.49
N ILE A 116 -13.54 -4.48 -15.62
CA ILE A 116 -13.37 -3.14 -16.17
C ILE A 116 -14.55 -2.81 -17.11
N SER A 117 -15.17 -1.66 -16.86
CA SER A 117 -16.26 -1.09 -17.67
C SER A 117 -16.15 0.44 -17.72
N GLU A 118 -17.13 1.12 -18.33
CA GLU A 118 -17.32 2.56 -18.15
C GLU A 118 -17.64 2.90 -16.66
N ILE A 119 -17.35 4.14 -16.24
CA ILE A 119 -17.64 4.65 -14.89
C ILE A 119 -19.09 5.17 -14.85
N GLU A 120 -19.92 4.61 -13.98
CA GLU A 120 -21.33 5.02 -13.82
C GLU A 120 -21.55 5.96 -12.62
N ARG A 121 -20.58 6.02 -11.71
CA ARG A 121 -20.68 6.68 -10.41
C ARG A 121 -20.90 8.19 -10.42
N PHE A 122 -20.33 8.85 -11.42
CA PHE A 122 -20.31 10.30 -11.57
C PHE A 122 -20.10 10.63 -13.04
N ASP A 123 -20.55 11.80 -13.46
CA ASP A 123 -20.29 12.29 -14.82
C ASP A 123 -18.78 12.46 -15.04
N CYS A 124 -18.23 11.59 -15.87
CA CYS A 124 -16.84 11.63 -16.32
C CYS A 124 -16.70 12.01 -17.80
N SER A 125 -17.78 12.49 -18.46
CA SER A 125 -17.80 12.80 -19.90
C SER A 125 -16.64 13.68 -20.38
N ASN A 126 -16.24 14.66 -19.55
CA ASN A 126 -15.14 15.60 -19.83
C ASN A 126 -13.74 15.07 -19.45
N PHE A 127 -13.61 13.85 -18.95
CA PHE A 127 -12.32 13.23 -18.61
C PHE A 127 -11.78 12.40 -19.79
N PRO A 128 -10.45 12.37 -20.02
CA PRO A 128 -9.85 11.55 -21.06
C PRO A 128 -9.90 10.05 -20.73
N THR A 129 -9.93 9.67 -19.45
CA THR A 129 -10.24 8.32 -18.97
C THR A 129 -11.63 8.29 -18.36
N ARG A 130 -12.48 7.36 -18.79
CA ARG A 130 -13.89 7.18 -18.38
C ARG A 130 -14.21 5.73 -18.02
N ILE A 131 -13.17 4.93 -17.80
CA ILE A 131 -13.21 3.49 -17.56
C ILE A 131 -12.53 3.12 -16.25
N ALA A 132 -13.03 2.10 -15.58
CA ALA A 132 -12.50 1.63 -14.30
C ALA A 132 -12.93 0.20 -13.96
N GLY A 133 -12.15 -0.44 -13.08
CA GLY A 133 -12.62 -1.56 -12.26
C GLY A 133 -13.53 -1.03 -11.14
N GLU A 134 -14.80 -0.73 -11.46
CA GLU A 134 -15.76 -0.18 -10.50
C GLU A 134 -16.53 -1.28 -9.75
N ILE A 135 -16.68 -1.14 -8.42
CA ILE A 135 -17.66 -1.92 -7.66
C ILE A 135 -19.06 -1.33 -7.89
N LYS A 136 -19.79 -1.90 -8.86
CA LYS A 136 -21.14 -1.47 -9.29
C LYS A 136 -22.21 -1.67 -8.21
N SER A 137 -22.22 -2.84 -7.58
CA SER A 137 -23.14 -3.19 -6.49
C SER A 137 -22.36 -3.46 -5.22
N PHE A 138 -22.78 -2.91 -4.07
CA PHE A 138 -22.17 -3.19 -2.77
C PHE A 138 -23.22 -2.98 -1.66
N SER A 139 -23.24 -3.89 -0.68
CA SER A 139 -24.06 -3.75 0.54
C SER A 139 -23.19 -3.87 1.79
N THR A 140 -23.54 -3.07 2.79
CA THR A 140 -22.98 -3.10 4.15
C THR A 140 -23.83 -3.91 5.13
N ASP A 141 -24.94 -4.49 4.70
CA ASP A 141 -25.94 -5.10 5.58
C ASP A 141 -25.36 -6.35 6.26
N GLY A 142 -25.58 -6.48 7.57
CA GLY A 142 -24.88 -7.44 8.45
C GLY A 142 -23.45 -7.02 8.83
N TRP A 143 -22.72 -6.34 7.95
CA TRP A 143 -21.29 -6.04 8.13
C TRP A 143 -21.02 -4.75 8.92
N VAL A 144 -21.71 -3.66 8.62
CA VAL A 144 -21.45 -2.32 9.18
C VAL A 144 -22.71 -1.72 9.79
N ALA A 145 -22.59 -1.16 11.01
CA ALA A 145 -23.71 -0.51 11.67
C ALA A 145 -24.33 0.60 10.78
N PRO A 146 -25.65 0.60 10.49
CA PRO A 146 -26.26 1.52 9.51
C PRO A 146 -26.10 3.02 9.80
N LYS A 147 -25.79 3.41 11.04
CA LYS A 147 -25.45 4.80 11.43
C LYS A 147 -24.05 5.23 10.95
N LEU A 148 -23.10 4.29 10.87
CA LEU A 148 -21.74 4.50 10.39
C LEU A 148 -21.66 4.37 8.86
N ALA A 149 -22.34 3.37 8.30
CA ALA A 149 -22.40 3.10 6.86
C ALA A 149 -22.78 4.33 6.01
N LYS A 150 -23.66 5.19 6.54
CA LYS A 150 -24.13 6.43 5.88
C LYS A 150 -23.17 7.63 5.98
N ARG A 151 -21.99 7.48 6.60
CA ARG A 151 -21.05 8.60 6.86
C ARG A 151 -19.58 8.29 6.61
N MET A 152 -19.18 7.01 6.68
CA MET A 152 -17.84 6.54 6.36
C MET A 152 -17.49 6.72 4.88
N ASP A 153 -16.20 6.78 4.59
CA ASP A 153 -15.71 6.68 3.20
C ASP A 153 -15.79 5.21 2.72
N LYS A 154 -15.90 5.00 1.40
CA LYS A 154 -16.03 3.67 0.78
C LYS A 154 -14.83 2.77 1.10
N PHE A 155 -13.61 3.29 1.20
CA PHE A 155 -12.45 2.47 1.57
C PHE A 155 -12.62 1.84 2.98
N MET A 156 -13.26 2.55 3.91
CA MET A 156 -13.55 2.01 5.25
C MET A 156 -14.60 0.90 5.20
N LEU A 157 -15.62 1.06 4.35
CA LEU A 157 -16.69 0.08 4.19
C LEU A 157 -16.17 -1.21 3.54
N TYR A 158 -15.38 -1.08 2.48
CA TYR A 158 -14.72 -2.22 1.83
C TYR A 158 -13.78 -2.94 2.80
N LEU A 159 -13.01 -2.21 3.60
CA LEU A 159 -12.11 -2.74 4.64
C LEU A 159 -12.87 -3.52 5.71
N ILE A 160 -13.93 -2.95 6.29
CA ILE A 160 -14.68 -3.59 7.38
C ILE A 160 -15.44 -4.82 6.86
N THR A 161 -16.08 -4.74 5.69
CA THR A 161 -16.76 -5.89 5.07
C THR A 161 -15.78 -7.00 4.70
N ALA A 162 -14.64 -6.69 4.09
CA ALA A 162 -13.61 -7.69 3.77
C ALA A 162 -13.02 -8.34 5.03
N GLY A 163 -12.70 -7.54 6.06
CA GLY A 163 -12.14 -8.05 7.31
C GLY A 163 -13.11 -8.96 8.09
N LYS A 164 -14.40 -8.62 8.14
CA LYS A 164 -15.41 -9.50 8.75
C LYS A 164 -15.65 -10.77 7.94
N LYS A 165 -15.65 -10.69 6.61
CA LYS A 165 -15.70 -11.89 5.76
C LYS A 165 -14.49 -12.80 5.93
N ALA A 166 -13.31 -12.25 6.19
CA ALA A 166 -12.13 -13.05 6.52
C ALA A 166 -12.31 -13.83 7.84
N LEU A 167 -12.94 -13.24 8.87
CA LEU A 167 -13.27 -13.92 10.14
C LEU A 167 -14.23 -15.09 9.95
N GLU A 168 -15.29 -14.90 9.16
CA GLU A 168 -16.23 -15.99 8.83
C GLU A 168 -15.55 -17.08 7.98
N ASN A 169 -14.81 -16.70 6.95
CA ASN A 169 -14.07 -17.62 6.06
C ASN A 169 -13.00 -18.44 6.81
N GLY A 170 -12.46 -17.90 7.91
CA GLY A 170 -11.52 -18.58 8.80
C GLY A 170 -12.12 -19.25 10.03
N GLY A 171 -13.45 -19.35 10.10
CA GLY A 171 -14.17 -20.06 11.16
C GLY A 171 -14.04 -19.43 12.55
N LEU A 172 -13.68 -18.15 12.65
CA LEU A 172 -13.66 -17.42 13.93
C LEU A 172 -15.09 -16.94 14.25
N THR A 173 -15.89 -17.85 14.81
CA THR A 173 -17.26 -17.61 15.29
C THR A 173 -17.28 -16.62 16.46
N GLU A 174 -18.46 -16.18 16.90
CA GLU A 174 -18.53 -15.22 18.01
C GLU A 174 -18.03 -15.81 19.34
N GLU A 175 -18.31 -17.08 19.57
CA GLU A 175 -17.85 -17.87 20.72
C GLU A 175 -16.31 -17.92 20.74
N LEU A 176 -15.70 -18.42 19.67
CA LEU A 176 -14.24 -18.50 19.54
C LEU A 176 -13.59 -17.12 19.65
N ARG A 177 -14.16 -16.08 19.00
CA ARG A 177 -13.65 -14.69 19.10
C ARG A 177 -13.71 -14.13 20.52
N ASN A 178 -14.56 -14.65 21.41
CA ASN A 178 -14.66 -14.24 22.80
C ASN A 178 -13.72 -15.02 23.72
N GLU A 179 -13.27 -16.20 23.31
CA GLU A 179 -12.22 -17.00 24.00
C GLU A 179 -10.79 -16.53 23.66
N LEU A 180 -10.58 -15.90 22.49
CA LEU A 180 -9.30 -15.29 22.12
C LEU A 180 -8.80 -14.25 23.13
N ASP A 181 -7.50 -14.29 23.47
CA ASP A 181 -6.85 -13.18 24.16
C ASP A 181 -6.83 -11.94 23.24
N LYS A 182 -7.68 -10.98 23.58
CA LYS A 182 -7.87 -9.73 22.85
C LYS A 182 -6.57 -8.91 22.74
N THR A 183 -5.64 -9.03 23.69
CA THR A 183 -4.34 -8.34 23.66
C THR A 183 -3.38 -8.91 22.61
N ARG A 184 -3.65 -10.14 22.15
CA ARG A 184 -2.90 -10.87 21.13
C ARG A 184 -3.47 -10.72 19.72
N CYS A 185 -4.64 -10.09 19.58
CA CYS A 185 -5.35 -9.94 18.32
C CYS A 185 -5.20 -8.51 17.79
N GLY A 186 -4.67 -8.33 16.57
CA GLY A 186 -4.38 -7.01 15.99
C GLY A 186 -4.96 -6.80 14.58
N VAL A 187 -4.99 -5.54 14.13
CA VAL A 187 -5.55 -5.14 12.84
C VAL A 187 -4.61 -4.16 12.13
N LEU A 188 -4.05 -4.60 11.00
CA LEU A 188 -3.12 -3.83 10.18
C LEU A 188 -3.57 -3.90 8.70
N ILE A 189 -4.71 -3.29 8.41
CA ILE A 189 -5.22 -3.14 7.04
C ILE A 189 -4.94 -1.70 6.60
N GLY A 190 -4.19 -1.55 5.49
CA GLY A 190 -3.73 -0.26 4.99
C GLY A 190 -4.68 0.41 3.99
N SER A 191 -4.36 1.65 3.62
CA SER A 191 -4.98 2.37 2.51
C SER A 191 -3.95 3.37 1.96
N ALA A 192 -3.78 3.44 0.64
CA ALA A 192 -2.86 4.39 0.04
C ALA A 192 -3.40 5.83 0.14
N MET A 193 -4.69 6.00 -0.20
CA MET A 193 -5.30 7.31 -0.43
C MET A 193 -6.19 7.80 0.72
N GLY A 194 -6.66 6.90 1.57
CA GLY A 194 -7.57 7.21 2.68
C GLY A 194 -8.94 7.71 2.21
N GLY A 195 -9.61 8.47 3.07
CA GLY A 195 -10.97 8.94 2.85
C GLY A 195 -11.03 10.19 1.98
N MET A 196 -10.50 10.11 0.76
CA MET A 196 -10.48 11.24 -0.18
C MET A 196 -11.87 11.78 -0.49
N LYS A 197 -12.92 10.93 -0.52
CA LYS A 197 -14.27 11.41 -0.79
C LYS A 197 -14.78 12.24 0.38
N VAL A 198 -14.63 11.74 1.61
CA VAL A 198 -15.03 12.47 2.82
C VAL A 198 -14.27 13.80 2.93
N PHE A 199 -12.99 13.84 2.57
CA PHE A 199 -12.21 15.08 2.55
C PHE A 199 -12.70 16.06 1.47
N ASN A 200 -12.95 15.58 0.24
CA ASN A 200 -13.49 16.38 -0.86
C ASN A 200 -14.88 16.96 -0.54
N ASP A 201 -15.79 16.13 -0.03
CA ASP A 201 -17.13 16.54 0.42
C ASP A 201 -17.05 17.63 1.51
N ALA A 202 -16.03 17.56 2.37
CA ALA A 202 -15.82 18.51 3.45
C ALA A 202 -15.23 19.86 2.98
N ILE A 203 -14.45 19.89 1.88
CA ILE A 203 -14.02 21.14 1.24
C ILE A 203 -15.24 21.89 0.71
N GLU A 204 -16.13 21.21 -0.01
CA GLU A 204 -17.34 21.83 -0.56
C GLU A 204 -18.32 22.26 0.54
N ALA A 205 -18.43 21.48 1.63
CA ALA A 205 -19.15 21.92 2.82
C ALA A 205 -18.53 23.17 3.48
N LEU A 206 -17.20 23.24 3.55
CA LEU A 206 -16.46 24.38 4.13
C LEU A 206 -16.65 25.68 3.33
N ARG A 207 -16.78 25.61 1.99
CA ARG A 207 -17.15 26.78 1.16
C ARG A 207 -18.45 27.44 1.59
N VAL A 208 -19.39 26.65 2.13
CA VAL A 208 -20.67 27.16 2.67
C VAL A 208 -20.50 27.58 4.13
N SER A 209 -19.97 26.71 4.98
CA SER A 209 -19.57 27.01 6.37
C SER A 209 -18.90 25.79 7.01
N TYR A 210 -17.93 26.01 7.91
CA TYR A 210 -17.41 24.93 8.77
C TYR A 210 -18.52 24.18 9.53
N LYS A 211 -19.65 24.84 9.84
CA LYS A 211 -20.84 24.26 10.49
C LYS A 211 -21.61 23.25 9.61
N LYS A 212 -21.28 23.12 8.32
CA LYS A 212 -21.86 22.15 7.39
C LYS A 212 -21.00 20.91 7.17
N MET A 213 -19.74 20.92 7.62
CA MET A 213 -18.82 19.78 7.48
C MET A 213 -19.33 18.56 8.27
N ASN A 214 -19.05 17.36 7.77
CA ASN A 214 -19.27 16.13 8.54
C ASN A 214 -18.40 16.19 9.83
N PRO A 215 -18.97 16.04 11.04
CA PRO A 215 -18.16 16.06 12.27
C PRO A 215 -17.15 14.90 12.34
N PHE A 216 -17.34 13.85 11.53
CA PHE A 216 -16.40 12.76 11.37
C PHE A 216 -15.45 12.94 10.18
N CYS A 217 -15.35 14.15 9.58
CA CYS A 217 -14.47 14.42 8.44
C CYS A 217 -13.03 14.00 8.71
N VAL A 218 -12.41 14.50 9.79
CA VAL A 218 -11.02 14.19 10.13
C VAL A 218 -10.80 12.69 10.36
N PRO A 219 -11.53 12.01 11.26
CA PRO A 219 -11.31 10.58 11.47
C PRO A 219 -11.62 9.74 10.23
N PHE A 220 -12.67 10.01 9.45
CA PHE A 220 -12.98 9.20 8.27
C PHE A 220 -12.11 9.52 7.03
N ALA A 221 -11.32 10.60 7.06
CA ALA A 221 -10.30 10.87 6.05
C ALA A 221 -9.00 10.09 6.27
N THR A 222 -8.63 9.72 7.52
CA THR A 222 -7.33 9.11 7.80
C THR A 222 -7.25 7.61 7.47
N THR A 223 -6.15 7.19 6.88
CA THR A 223 -5.89 5.81 6.38
C THR A 223 -5.92 4.73 7.46
N ASN A 224 -5.93 5.09 8.75
CA ASN A 224 -5.96 4.17 9.88
C ASN A 224 -7.36 3.90 10.45
N MET A 225 -8.36 4.73 10.15
CA MET A 225 -9.62 4.70 10.91
C MET A 225 -10.48 3.46 10.61
N GLY A 226 -10.34 2.85 9.43
CA GLY A 226 -10.97 1.57 9.12
C GLY A 226 -10.47 0.46 10.07
N SER A 227 -9.16 0.30 10.19
CA SER A 227 -8.52 -0.67 11.09
C SER A 227 -8.78 -0.37 12.57
N ALA A 228 -8.83 0.91 12.96
CA ALA A 228 -9.21 1.33 14.31
C ALA A 228 -10.66 0.93 14.64
N ILE A 229 -11.62 1.20 13.75
CA ILE A 229 -13.03 0.87 13.98
C ILE A 229 -13.28 -0.64 13.93
N LEU A 230 -12.63 -1.37 13.03
CA LEU A 230 -12.73 -2.83 12.99
C LEU A 230 -12.20 -3.47 14.29
N ALA A 231 -11.09 -2.98 14.85
CA ALA A 231 -10.60 -3.47 16.14
C ALA A 231 -11.55 -3.12 17.30
N MET A 232 -12.12 -1.91 17.32
CA MET A 232 -13.12 -1.53 18.34
C MET A 232 -14.39 -2.40 18.28
N ASP A 233 -14.83 -2.78 17.08
CA ASP A 233 -15.99 -3.65 16.83
C ASP A 233 -15.72 -5.11 17.26
N LEU A 234 -14.47 -5.59 17.16
CA LEU A 234 -14.04 -6.93 17.58
C LEU A 234 -13.55 -7.01 19.04
N GLY A 235 -13.37 -5.86 19.69
CA GLY A 235 -12.71 -5.73 21.01
C GLY A 235 -11.22 -6.07 20.98
N TRP A 236 -10.54 -5.94 19.84
CA TRP A 236 -9.14 -6.32 19.64
C TRP A 236 -8.17 -5.22 20.12
N MET A 237 -7.14 -5.61 20.86
CA MET A 237 -6.25 -4.72 21.63
C MET A 237 -4.76 -4.88 21.30
N GLY A 238 -4.40 -5.80 20.39
CA GLY A 238 -3.04 -5.97 19.88
C GLY A 238 -2.63 -4.88 18.87
N PRO A 239 -1.57 -5.11 18.07
CA PRO A 239 -1.03 -4.11 17.15
C PRO A 239 -2.07 -3.55 16.18
N ASN A 240 -2.29 -2.23 16.23
CA ASN A 240 -3.23 -1.52 15.35
C ASN A 240 -2.65 -0.18 14.88
N TYR A 241 -2.45 -0.07 13.57
CA TYR A 241 -2.03 1.13 12.86
C TYR A 241 -2.34 0.96 11.36
N SER A 242 -1.86 1.87 10.52
CA SER A 242 -1.96 1.75 9.07
C SER A 242 -0.66 2.21 8.41
N ILE A 243 -0.36 1.60 7.27
CA ILE A 243 0.74 1.97 6.39
C ILE A 243 0.11 2.54 5.12
N SER A 244 0.74 3.56 4.54
CA SER A 244 0.52 3.98 3.16
C SER A 244 1.87 4.00 2.46
N THR A 245 2.01 3.18 1.43
CA THR A 245 3.20 3.05 0.56
C THR A 245 2.75 2.92 -0.89
N ALA A 246 1.79 3.77 -1.28
CA ALA A 246 1.11 3.73 -2.57
C ALA A 246 0.64 2.29 -2.90
N CYS A 247 0.97 1.79 -4.08
CA CYS A 247 0.53 0.49 -4.59
C CYS A 247 1.03 -0.72 -3.76
N ALA A 248 2.11 -0.55 -2.98
CA ALA A 248 2.68 -1.61 -2.14
C ALA A 248 2.04 -1.74 -0.75
N THR A 249 1.09 -0.86 -0.41
CA THR A 249 0.45 -0.76 0.91
C THR A 249 0.01 -2.10 1.49
N SER A 250 -0.72 -2.93 0.73
CA SER A 250 -1.15 -4.23 1.21
C SER A 250 0.00 -5.15 1.60
N ASN A 251 1.04 -5.26 0.76
CA ASN A 251 2.15 -6.18 1.00
C ASN A 251 3.00 -5.73 2.20
N PHE A 252 3.19 -4.42 2.37
CA PHE A 252 3.78 -3.84 3.59
C PHE A 252 2.95 -4.20 4.84
N CYS A 253 1.63 -4.09 4.78
CA CYS A 253 0.74 -4.44 5.89
C CYS A 253 0.78 -5.94 6.24
N ILE A 254 0.72 -6.83 5.23
CA ILE A 254 0.78 -8.29 5.41
C ILE A 254 2.12 -8.70 6.02
N LEU A 255 3.25 -8.21 5.49
CA LEU A 255 4.59 -8.54 6.01
C LEU A 255 4.80 -8.02 7.44
N ASN A 256 4.33 -6.82 7.77
CA ASN A 256 4.45 -6.30 9.14
C ASN A 256 3.53 -7.05 10.12
N ALA A 257 2.34 -7.47 9.70
CA ALA A 257 1.47 -8.34 10.49
C ALA A 257 2.11 -9.71 10.78
N ALA A 258 2.67 -10.38 9.76
CA ALA A 258 3.45 -11.59 9.93
C ALA A 258 4.62 -11.39 10.90
N ASN A 259 5.32 -10.25 10.81
CA ASN A 259 6.44 -9.93 11.68
C ASN A 259 6.02 -9.61 13.14
N HIS A 260 4.80 -9.13 13.40
CA HIS A 260 4.25 -9.09 14.77
C HIS A 260 4.06 -10.50 15.34
N ILE A 261 3.53 -11.44 14.53
CA ILE A 261 3.34 -12.84 14.96
C ILE A 261 4.70 -13.53 15.20
N ARG A 262 5.65 -13.43 14.24
CA ARG A 262 7.03 -13.98 14.34
C ARG A 262 7.79 -13.47 15.56
N ARG A 263 7.57 -12.22 15.98
CA ARG A 263 8.18 -11.61 17.19
C ARG A 263 7.49 -11.99 18.50
N GLY A 264 6.34 -12.68 18.45
CA GLY A 264 5.55 -13.00 19.63
C GLY A 264 4.73 -11.81 20.16
N GLU A 265 4.46 -10.80 19.34
CA GLU A 265 3.71 -9.58 19.71
C GLU A 265 2.19 -9.73 19.46
N ALA A 266 1.80 -10.66 18.58
CA ALA A 266 0.42 -11.04 18.29
C ALA A 266 0.32 -12.54 17.99
N ASP A 267 -0.89 -13.08 18.01
CA ASP A 267 -1.22 -14.47 17.63
C ASP A 267 -2.22 -14.53 16.48
N VAL A 268 -3.11 -13.53 16.37
CA VAL A 268 -4.05 -13.35 15.26
C VAL A 268 -3.91 -11.91 14.72
N MET A 269 -3.77 -11.75 13.40
CA MET A 269 -3.70 -10.46 12.72
C MET A 269 -4.60 -10.41 11.50
N LEU A 270 -5.54 -9.47 11.48
CA LEU A 270 -6.24 -9.06 10.25
C LEU A 270 -5.34 -8.09 9.47
N CYS A 271 -5.01 -8.38 8.21
CA CYS A 271 -4.09 -7.54 7.43
C CYS A 271 -4.35 -7.56 5.92
N GLY A 272 -3.88 -6.54 5.21
CA GLY A 272 -4.10 -6.35 3.78
C GLY A 272 -4.25 -4.87 3.43
N GLY A 273 -5.15 -4.54 2.51
CA GLY A 273 -5.42 -3.13 2.16
C GLY A 273 -6.80 -2.88 1.56
N SER A 274 -7.18 -1.60 1.55
CA SER A 274 -8.44 -1.10 0.99
C SER A 274 -8.27 0.31 0.41
N ASP A 275 -8.83 0.59 -0.77
CA ASP A 275 -8.86 1.92 -1.38
C ASP A 275 -10.11 2.09 -2.26
N ALA A 276 -10.64 3.33 -2.30
CA ALA A 276 -11.80 3.70 -3.11
C ALA A 276 -11.55 4.98 -3.93
N PRO A 277 -10.56 5.00 -4.84
CA PRO A 277 -10.11 6.21 -5.54
C PRO A 277 -11.06 6.67 -6.66
N LEU A 278 -12.10 5.89 -6.99
CA LEU A 278 -13.09 6.19 -8.04
C LEU A 278 -14.05 7.31 -7.60
N ILE A 279 -13.54 8.53 -7.61
CA ILE A 279 -14.20 9.81 -7.38
C ILE A 279 -13.57 10.88 -8.30
N PRO A 280 -14.23 12.01 -8.61
CA PRO A 280 -13.73 12.98 -9.58
C PRO A 280 -12.29 13.49 -9.32
N ILE A 281 -11.95 13.77 -8.07
CA ILE A 281 -10.60 14.23 -7.67
C ILE A 281 -9.53 13.13 -7.81
N GLY A 282 -9.89 11.87 -7.54
CA GLY A 282 -8.98 10.73 -7.69
C GLY A 282 -8.69 10.43 -9.16
N LEU A 283 -9.75 10.33 -9.98
CA LEU A 283 -9.63 10.18 -11.43
C LEU A 283 -8.82 11.35 -12.04
N GLY A 284 -9.17 12.59 -11.68
CA GLY A 284 -8.48 13.80 -12.16
C GLY A 284 -7.00 13.86 -11.80
N GLY A 285 -6.62 13.43 -10.59
CA GLY A 285 -5.22 13.38 -10.15
C GLY A 285 -4.37 12.43 -10.99
N PHE A 286 -4.83 11.19 -11.20
CA PHE A 286 -4.09 10.22 -12.02
C PHE A 286 -4.13 10.53 -13.53
N VAL A 287 -5.19 11.20 -14.02
CA VAL A 287 -5.23 11.80 -15.36
C VAL A 287 -4.15 12.89 -15.51
N ALA A 288 -4.02 13.81 -14.54
CA ALA A 288 -3.03 14.87 -14.58
C ALA A 288 -1.58 14.32 -14.58
N CYS A 289 -1.33 13.24 -13.84
CA CYS A 289 -0.06 12.51 -13.86
C CYS A 289 0.13 11.61 -15.10
N ARG A 290 -0.81 11.59 -16.07
CA ARG A 290 -0.77 10.78 -17.30
C ARG A 290 -0.57 9.28 -17.07
N ALA A 291 -1.04 8.75 -15.95
CA ALA A 291 -0.79 7.36 -15.55
C ALA A 291 -1.86 6.36 -16.02
N LEU A 292 -3.01 6.85 -16.51
CA LEU A 292 -4.18 6.04 -16.84
C LEU A 292 -4.31 5.74 -18.33
N SER A 293 -4.78 4.54 -18.65
CA SER A 293 -5.26 4.20 -20.00
C SER A 293 -6.41 5.11 -20.45
N GLN A 294 -6.45 5.41 -21.75
CA GLN A 294 -7.50 6.20 -22.41
C GLN A 294 -8.27 5.36 -23.45
N ARG A 295 -8.17 4.03 -23.38
CA ARG A 295 -8.86 3.06 -24.26
C ARG A 295 -10.37 2.92 -23.96
N ASN A 296 -11.07 4.06 -23.91
CA ASN A 296 -12.49 4.13 -23.58
C ASN A 296 -13.40 3.37 -24.56
N SER A 297 -12.97 3.17 -25.81
CA SER A 297 -13.74 2.48 -26.85
C SER A 297 -13.76 0.95 -26.70
N ASP A 298 -12.89 0.39 -25.87
CA ASP A 298 -12.86 -1.04 -25.53
C ASP A 298 -12.41 -1.19 -24.06
N PRO A 299 -13.30 -0.91 -23.09
CA PRO A 299 -12.93 -0.88 -21.67
C PRO A 299 -12.36 -2.21 -21.19
N THR A 300 -12.97 -3.31 -21.64
CA THR A 300 -12.57 -4.67 -21.28
C THR A 300 -11.17 -5.03 -21.74
N LYS A 301 -10.65 -4.39 -22.79
CA LYS A 301 -9.27 -4.57 -23.29
C LYS A 301 -8.29 -3.46 -22.89
N ALA A 302 -8.65 -2.58 -21.96
CA ALA A 302 -7.83 -1.44 -21.57
C ALA A 302 -6.67 -1.81 -20.63
N SER A 303 -6.85 -2.77 -19.73
CA SER A 303 -5.76 -3.30 -18.91
C SER A 303 -5.15 -4.52 -19.58
N ARG A 304 -3.92 -4.36 -20.08
CA ARG A 304 -3.21 -5.31 -20.96
C ARG A 304 -1.73 -5.41 -20.56
N PRO A 305 -1.41 -6.05 -19.41
CA PRO A 305 -0.03 -6.15 -18.93
C PRO A 305 0.88 -6.84 -19.94
N TRP A 306 2.09 -6.30 -20.13
CA TRP A 306 3.11 -6.74 -21.11
C TRP A 306 2.74 -6.69 -22.61
N ASP A 307 1.54 -6.21 -22.96
CA ASP A 307 1.12 -5.99 -24.35
C ASP A 307 1.74 -4.70 -24.92
N MET A 308 2.20 -4.72 -26.18
CA MET A 308 2.82 -3.56 -26.85
C MET A 308 1.91 -2.33 -26.88
N ASP A 309 0.59 -2.52 -27.03
CA ASP A 309 -0.36 -1.42 -27.16
C ASP A 309 -0.82 -0.85 -25.80
N ARG A 310 -0.13 -1.15 -24.69
CA ARG A 310 -0.48 -0.66 -23.34
C ARG A 310 -0.14 0.82 -23.16
N ASP A 311 -1.16 1.59 -22.75
CA ASP A 311 -1.13 3.06 -22.70
C ASP A 311 -1.22 3.64 -21.27
N GLY A 312 -1.34 2.79 -20.25
CA GLY A 312 -1.43 3.19 -18.84
C GLY A 312 -2.22 2.18 -18.01
N PHE A 313 -2.27 2.37 -16.69
CA PHE A 313 -3.06 1.49 -15.83
C PHE A 313 -4.55 1.82 -15.88
N VAL A 314 -5.42 0.83 -15.67
CA VAL A 314 -6.84 1.07 -15.44
C VAL A 314 -7.09 1.14 -13.94
N MET A 315 -7.67 2.24 -13.45
CA MET A 315 -7.94 2.41 -12.02
C MET A 315 -9.04 1.45 -11.55
N GLY A 316 -8.85 0.83 -10.39
CA GLY A 316 -9.87 0.03 -9.71
C GLY A 316 -10.04 0.43 -8.25
N GLU A 317 -10.97 -0.22 -7.57
CA GLU A 317 -11.24 -0.03 -6.13
C GLU A 317 -11.62 -1.34 -5.43
N GLY A 318 -11.50 -1.37 -4.10
CA GLY A 318 -11.93 -2.51 -3.29
C GLY A 318 -11.07 -2.73 -2.06
N ALA A 319 -11.15 -3.95 -1.52
CA ALA A 319 -10.35 -4.41 -0.40
C ALA A 319 -9.99 -5.90 -0.54
N GLY A 320 -8.80 -6.27 -0.06
CA GLY A 320 -8.38 -7.65 0.14
C GLY A 320 -7.74 -7.79 1.52
N VAL A 321 -8.24 -8.75 2.31
CA VAL A 321 -7.86 -8.95 3.72
C VAL A 321 -7.61 -10.43 3.99
N LEU A 322 -6.50 -10.71 4.66
CA LEU A 322 -6.13 -12.01 5.20
C LEU A 322 -6.27 -12.02 6.72
N ILE A 323 -6.53 -13.19 7.29
CA ILE A 323 -6.13 -13.51 8.66
C ILE A 323 -4.79 -14.24 8.58
N LEU A 324 -3.76 -13.63 9.15
CA LEU A 324 -2.54 -14.32 9.53
C LEU A 324 -2.67 -14.77 10.98
N GLU A 325 -2.24 -15.99 11.25
CA GLU A 325 -2.36 -16.61 12.55
C GLU A 325 -1.09 -17.41 12.87
N GLU A 326 -0.75 -17.55 14.15
CA GLU A 326 0.35 -18.42 14.54
C GLU A 326 -0.03 -19.89 14.41
N LEU A 327 0.89 -20.72 13.91
CA LEU A 327 0.61 -22.12 13.58
C LEU A 327 0.05 -22.94 14.73
N GLU A 328 0.65 -22.89 15.92
CA GLU A 328 0.19 -23.74 17.03
C GLU A 328 -1.14 -23.23 17.62
N HIS A 329 -1.38 -21.91 17.65
CA HIS A 329 -2.68 -21.31 17.98
C HIS A 329 -3.76 -21.71 16.97
N ALA A 330 -3.45 -21.66 15.66
CA ALA A 330 -4.33 -22.10 14.59
C ALA A 330 -4.70 -23.58 14.73
N LYS A 331 -3.73 -24.45 15.05
CA LYS A 331 -3.98 -25.88 15.33
C LYS A 331 -4.85 -26.09 16.57
N GLU A 332 -4.60 -25.36 17.66
CA GLU A 332 -5.31 -25.49 18.93
C GLU A 332 -6.82 -25.25 18.78
N ARG A 333 -7.21 -24.24 18.00
CA ARG A 333 -8.62 -23.99 17.65
C ARG A 333 -9.16 -24.80 16.46
N GLY A 334 -8.38 -25.76 15.93
CA GLY A 334 -8.78 -26.59 14.77
C GLY A 334 -8.96 -25.80 13.46
N ALA A 335 -8.22 -24.71 13.27
CA ALA A 335 -8.37 -23.82 12.12
C ALA A 335 -8.06 -24.50 10.79
N LYS A 336 -8.85 -24.15 9.76
CA LYS A 336 -8.52 -24.46 8.37
C LYS A 336 -7.36 -23.56 7.91
N ILE A 337 -6.22 -24.16 7.61
CA ILE A 337 -5.07 -23.46 7.02
C ILE A 337 -5.19 -23.50 5.50
N TYR A 338 -5.11 -22.33 4.86
CA TYR A 338 -5.17 -22.19 3.39
C TYR A 338 -3.78 -22.21 2.74
N ALA A 339 -2.79 -21.59 3.39
CA ALA A 339 -1.39 -21.55 2.98
C ALA A 339 -0.50 -21.19 4.18
N GLU A 340 0.80 -21.43 4.07
CA GLU A 340 1.79 -20.84 4.96
C GLU A 340 2.35 -19.54 4.36
N PHE A 341 2.52 -18.51 5.18
CA PHE A 341 3.28 -17.30 4.84
C PHE A 341 4.74 -17.55 5.19
N LEU A 342 5.61 -17.62 4.18
CA LEU A 342 7.01 -17.99 4.40
C LEU A 342 7.86 -16.77 4.80
N GLY A 343 7.64 -15.62 4.18
CA GLY A 343 8.43 -14.42 4.39
C GLY A 343 8.17 -13.33 3.36
N GLY A 344 8.94 -12.25 3.41
CA GLY A 344 8.86 -11.19 2.42
C GLY A 344 9.87 -10.08 2.60
N SER A 345 9.81 -9.07 1.74
CA SER A 345 10.63 -7.88 1.88
C SER A 345 9.95 -6.61 1.40
N PHE A 346 10.61 -5.49 1.69
CA PHE A 346 10.41 -4.21 1.02
C PHE A 346 11.74 -3.49 0.78
N THR A 347 11.78 -2.69 -0.28
CA THR A 347 12.94 -1.83 -0.62
C THR A 347 12.47 -0.46 -1.10
N CYS A 348 13.42 0.44 -1.32
CA CYS A 348 13.20 1.71 -1.99
C CYS A 348 14.13 1.80 -3.20
N ASP A 349 13.60 2.17 -4.37
CA ASP A 349 14.40 2.42 -5.58
C ASP A 349 15.33 3.64 -5.44
N ALA A 350 14.96 4.61 -4.58
CA ALA A 350 15.68 5.87 -4.36
C ALA A 350 16.01 6.64 -5.66
N TYR A 351 15.14 6.52 -6.67
CA TYR A 351 15.36 7.00 -8.04
C TYR A 351 14.41 8.14 -8.44
N HIS A 352 13.12 7.83 -8.64
CA HIS A 352 12.11 8.79 -9.10
C HIS A 352 10.79 8.62 -8.34
N MET A 353 9.89 9.61 -8.44
CA MET A 353 8.63 9.62 -7.68
C MET A 353 7.53 8.73 -8.29
N THR A 354 7.58 8.46 -9.59
CA THR A 354 6.57 7.64 -10.31
C THR A 354 7.16 6.59 -11.24
N GLU A 355 8.47 6.62 -11.50
CA GLU A 355 9.14 5.66 -12.38
C GLU A 355 10.01 4.69 -11.57
N PRO A 356 10.03 3.39 -11.93
CA PRO A 356 10.97 2.43 -11.38
C PRO A 356 12.41 2.74 -11.78
N HIS A 357 13.37 2.23 -11.03
CA HIS A 357 14.79 2.33 -11.33
C HIS A 357 15.10 1.68 -12.71
N PRO A 358 15.81 2.35 -13.66
CA PRO A 358 15.95 1.89 -15.05
C PRO A 358 16.62 0.51 -15.24
N GLU A 359 17.49 0.12 -14.31
CA GLU A 359 18.13 -1.21 -14.22
C GLU A 359 17.32 -2.26 -13.40
N GLY A 360 16.08 -1.98 -12.98
CA GLY A 360 15.25 -2.88 -12.16
C GLY A 360 15.82 -3.21 -10.77
N ARG A 361 16.77 -2.41 -10.25
CA ARG A 361 17.61 -2.78 -9.08
C ARG A 361 16.85 -2.95 -7.78
N GLY A 362 15.97 -2.02 -7.40
CA GLY A 362 15.25 -2.14 -6.13
C GLY A 362 14.20 -3.25 -6.14
N ILE A 363 13.57 -3.49 -7.30
CA ILE A 363 12.71 -4.65 -7.57
C ILE A 363 13.51 -5.95 -7.38
N THR A 364 14.63 -6.12 -8.09
CA THR A 364 15.52 -7.29 -7.97
C THR A 364 15.93 -7.52 -6.51
N LEU A 365 16.41 -6.47 -5.84
CA LEU A 365 16.82 -6.50 -4.44
C LEU A 365 15.67 -6.84 -3.47
N CYS A 366 14.43 -6.50 -3.83
CA CYS A 366 13.25 -6.85 -3.05
C CYS A 366 12.95 -8.35 -3.13
N ILE A 367 12.96 -8.90 -4.35
CA ILE A 367 12.76 -10.33 -4.60
C ILE A 367 13.87 -11.16 -3.93
N GLU A 368 15.14 -10.79 -4.11
CA GLU A 368 16.28 -11.48 -3.50
C GLU A 368 16.24 -11.47 -1.96
N LYS A 369 15.82 -10.35 -1.35
CA LYS A 369 15.62 -10.29 0.11
C LYS A 369 14.39 -11.06 0.58
N ALA A 370 13.32 -11.11 -0.21
CA ALA A 370 12.10 -11.82 0.14
C ALA A 370 12.34 -13.34 0.16
N LEU A 371 13.08 -13.87 -0.83
CA LEU A 371 13.63 -15.23 -0.81
C LEU A 371 14.49 -15.49 0.44
N SER A 372 15.36 -14.54 0.79
CA SER A 372 16.26 -14.66 1.95
C SER A 372 15.56 -14.59 3.31
N ASP A 373 14.41 -13.90 3.44
CA ASP A 373 13.60 -13.90 4.66
C ASP A 373 12.77 -15.18 4.79
N ALA A 374 12.27 -15.69 3.65
CA ALA A 374 11.50 -16.93 3.56
C ALA A 374 12.35 -18.21 3.67
N GLY A 375 13.66 -18.11 3.43
CA GLY A 375 14.57 -19.28 3.37
C GLY A 375 14.38 -20.14 2.12
N VAL A 376 13.85 -19.57 1.04
CA VAL A 376 13.40 -20.26 -0.17
C VAL A 376 14.44 -20.14 -1.30
N ALA A 377 14.71 -21.23 -2.02
CA ALA A 377 15.58 -21.22 -3.20
C ALA A 377 14.86 -20.63 -4.43
N ARG A 378 15.61 -20.02 -5.36
CA ARG A 378 15.04 -19.36 -6.55
C ARG A 378 14.23 -20.33 -7.41
N GLU A 379 14.68 -21.58 -7.45
CA GLU A 379 14.17 -22.70 -8.23
C GLU A 379 12.85 -23.26 -7.67
N GLU A 380 12.50 -22.92 -6.42
CA GLU A 380 11.22 -23.31 -5.79
C GLU A 380 10.06 -22.36 -6.14
N ILE A 381 10.36 -21.12 -6.57
CA ILE A 381 9.34 -20.20 -7.09
C ILE A 381 8.88 -20.70 -8.46
N ASN A 382 7.65 -21.17 -8.54
CA ASN A 382 7.01 -21.57 -9.79
C ASN A 382 5.73 -20.78 -10.10
N TYR A 383 5.31 -19.84 -9.23
CA TYR A 383 4.22 -18.92 -9.52
C TYR A 383 4.54 -17.50 -9.07
N VAL A 384 4.25 -16.51 -9.92
CA VAL A 384 4.35 -15.08 -9.61
C VAL A 384 3.07 -14.37 -10.01
N ASN A 385 2.35 -13.84 -9.03
CA ASN A 385 1.33 -12.82 -9.27
C ASN A 385 2.03 -11.46 -9.29
N ALA A 386 2.21 -10.93 -10.49
CA ALA A 386 3.02 -9.77 -10.80
C ALA A 386 2.35 -8.45 -10.39
N HIS A 387 3.17 -7.43 -10.15
CA HIS A 387 2.64 -6.08 -10.02
C HIS A 387 2.08 -5.55 -11.34
N ALA A 388 2.65 -5.95 -12.48
CA ALA A 388 2.42 -5.49 -13.85
C ALA A 388 1.06 -4.81 -14.05
N THR A 389 1.15 -3.49 -14.22
CA THR A 389 0.04 -2.53 -14.08
C THR A 389 -0.57 -2.14 -15.41
N SER A 390 -0.15 -2.74 -16.53
CA SER A 390 -0.43 -2.25 -17.89
C SER A 390 0.30 -0.93 -18.20
N THR A 391 1.48 -0.72 -17.60
CA THR A 391 2.32 0.47 -17.85
C THR A 391 3.60 0.10 -18.59
N GLN A 392 4.09 1.00 -19.45
CA GLN A 392 5.23 0.71 -20.33
C GLN A 392 6.50 0.38 -19.54
N SER A 393 6.94 1.29 -18.66
CA SER A 393 8.15 1.10 -17.84
C SER A 393 7.95 0.05 -16.73
N GLY A 394 6.82 0.08 -16.00
CA GLY A 394 6.59 -0.78 -14.84
C GLY A 394 6.63 -2.27 -15.17
N ASP A 395 5.84 -2.68 -16.18
CA ASP A 395 5.68 -4.07 -16.57
C ASP A 395 7.00 -4.69 -17.07
N LEU A 396 7.82 -3.91 -17.80
CA LEU A 396 9.13 -4.32 -18.29
C LEU A 396 10.16 -4.44 -17.16
N LYS A 397 10.26 -3.44 -16.28
CA LYS A 397 11.24 -3.47 -15.17
C LYS A 397 10.94 -4.57 -14.15
N GLU A 398 9.67 -4.95 -14.00
CA GLU A 398 9.31 -6.17 -13.28
C GLU A 398 9.70 -7.44 -14.05
N TYR A 399 9.32 -7.55 -15.32
CA TYR A 399 9.63 -8.73 -16.13
C TYR A 399 11.14 -9.04 -16.18
N GLU A 400 11.97 -8.03 -16.46
CA GLU A 400 13.43 -8.13 -16.41
C GLU A 400 13.94 -8.64 -15.06
N ALA A 401 13.36 -8.17 -13.95
CA ALA A 401 13.74 -8.58 -12.61
C ALA A 401 13.27 -10.01 -12.27
N ILE A 402 12.09 -10.42 -12.73
CA ILE A 402 11.59 -11.80 -12.62
C ILE A 402 12.52 -12.76 -13.36
N VAL A 403 12.84 -12.49 -14.63
CA VAL A 403 13.79 -13.31 -15.42
C VAL A 403 15.18 -13.31 -14.80
N ARG A 404 15.67 -12.18 -14.27
CA ARG A 404 16.95 -12.09 -13.56
C ARG A 404 16.97 -12.89 -12.26
N CYS A 405 15.85 -12.96 -11.53
CA CYS A 405 15.77 -13.67 -10.26
C CYS A 405 15.62 -15.19 -10.44
N PHE A 406 14.77 -15.63 -11.38
CA PHE A 406 14.32 -17.02 -11.52
C PHE A 406 14.82 -17.73 -12.79
N GLY A 407 15.39 -16.99 -13.75
CA GLY A 407 16.05 -17.53 -14.92
C GLY A 407 15.13 -18.38 -15.80
N GLN A 408 15.70 -19.49 -16.30
CA GLN A 408 15.04 -20.43 -17.20
C GLN A 408 14.32 -21.55 -16.42
N ASN A 409 13.53 -21.21 -15.39
CA ASN A 409 12.71 -22.20 -14.69
C ASN A 409 11.47 -22.55 -15.54
N PRO A 410 11.37 -23.75 -16.16
CA PRO A 410 10.27 -24.08 -17.07
C PRO A 410 8.93 -24.28 -16.36
N GLN A 411 8.95 -24.40 -15.03
CA GLN A 411 7.75 -24.50 -14.20
C GLN A 411 7.20 -23.13 -13.80
N LEU A 412 7.94 -22.04 -14.03
CA LEU A 412 7.52 -20.69 -13.70
C LEU A 412 6.26 -20.31 -14.50
N ARG A 413 5.27 -19.75 -13.80
CA ARG A 413 4.09 -19.11 -14.38
C ARG A 413 3.88 -17.73 -13.78
N VAL A 414 3.78 -16.74 -14.65
CA VAL A 414 3.65 -15.33 -14.29
C VAL A 414 2.34 -14.78 -14.85
N ASN A 415 1.56 -14.11 -14.01
CA ASN A 415 0.35 -13.42 -14.45
C ASN A 415 0.09 -12.13 -13.66
N SER A 416 -0.88 -11.33 -14.09
CA SER A 416 -1.34 -10.15 -13.34
C SER A 416 -2.86 -10.13 -13.27
N THR A 417 -3.41 -10.18 -12.06
CA THR A 417 -4.85 -9.99 -11.78
C THR A 417 -5.40 -8.70 -12.39
N LYS A 418 -4.55 -7.67 -12.52
CA LYS A 418 -4.93 -6.31 -12.93
C LYS A 418 -5.39 -6.25 -14.37
N SER A 419 -5.07 -7.25 -15.20
CA SER A 419 -5.65 -7.41 -16.55
C SER A 419 -7.18 -7.53 -16.50
N MET A 420 -7.73 -8.04 -15.39
CA MET A 420 -9.15 -8.27 -15.16
C MET A 420 -9.75 -7.33 -14.11
N THR A 421 -9.05 -7.05 -13.01
CA THR A 421 -9.58 -6.21 -11.91
C THR A 421 -9.35 -4.71 -12.09
N GLY A 422 -8.47 -4.32 -13.01
CA GLY A 422 -7.77 -3.04 -12.92
C GLY A 422 -6.84 -2.99 -11.68
N HIS A 423 -6.19 -1.86 -11.46
CA HIS A 423 -5.28 -1.65 -10.35
C HIS A 423 -5.99 -0.96 -9.17
N LEU A 424 -6.23 -1.71 -8.10
CA LEU A 424 -6.90 -1.27 -6.86
C LEU A 424 -5.98 -0.45 -5.92
N ILE A 425 -4.99 0.26 -6.47
CA ILE A 425 -3.98 1.06 -5.75
C ILE A 425 -3.41 0.31 -4.54
N GLY A 426 -3.63 0.76 -3.30
CA GLY A 426 -3.07 0.14 -2.10
C GLY A 426 -3.73 -1.17 -1.67
N ALA A 427 -4.92 -1.49 -2.18
CA ALA A 427 -5.62 -2.75 -1.95
C ALA A 427 -5.19 -3.89 -2.91
N ALA A 428 -4.45 -3.57 -3.96
CA ALA A 428 -4.04 -4.50 -5.02
C ALA A 428 -3.33 -5.75 -4.46
N GLY A 429 -2.21 -5.56 -3.74
CA GLY A 429 -1.46 -6.66 -3.12
C GLY A 429 -2.29 -7.56 -2.19
N GLY A 430 -3.37 -7.05 -1.61
CA GLY A 430 -4.27 -7.80 -0.73
C GLY A 430 -5.15 -8.78 -1.51
N ILE A 431 -5.73 -8.34 -2.62
CA ILE A 431 -6.49 -9.23 -3.51
C ILE A 431 -5.57 -10.17 -4.31
N GLU A 432 -4.34 -9.72 -4.60
CA GLU A 432 -3.30 -10.50 -5.29
C GLU A 432 -2.72 -11.60 -4.39
N ALA A 433 -2.59 -11.35 -3.08
CA ALA A 433 -2.31 -12.38 -2.10
C ALA A 433 -3.44 -13.42 -2.03
N VAL A 434 -4.72 -13.00 -1.94
CA VAL A 434 -5.87 -13.93 -1.97
C VAL A 434 -5.87 -14.78 -3.26
N ALA A 435 -5.64 -14.17 -4.42
CA ALA A 435 -5.54 -14.90 -5.68
C ALA A 435 -4.36 -15.90 -5.71
N SER A 436 -3.24 -15.57 -5.06
CA SER A 436 -2.07 -16.45 -4.95
C SER A 436 -2.33 -17.65 -4.02
N ILE A 437 -3.03 -17.43 -2.92
CA ILE A 437 -3.43 -18.47 -1.97
C ILE A 437 -4.52 -19.37 -2.57
N GLN A 438 -5.42 -18.82 -3.39
CA GLN A 438 -6.40 -19.58 -4.16
C GLN A 438 -5.75 -20.41 -5.28
N ALA A 439 -4.67 -19.93 -5.91
CA ALA A 439 -3.88 -20.72 -6.84
C ALA A 439 -3.25 -21.95 -6.15
N ILE A 440 -2.64 -21.74 -4.98
CA ILE A 440 -2.14 -22.80 -4.09
C ILE A 440 -3.25 -23.81 -3.73
N LYS A 441 -4.44 -23.34 -3.34
CA LYS A 441 -5.58 -24.20 -2.95
C LYS A 441 -6.16 -25.03 -4.11
N THR A 442 -6.14 -24.51 -5.34
CA THR A 442 -6.90 -25.09 -6.47
C THR A 442 -6.03 -25.83 -7.50
N GLY A 443 -4.72 -25.54 -7.54
CA GLY A 443 -3.82 -26.03 -8.56
C GLY A 443 -4.13 -25.49 -9.96
N TRP A 444 -4.80 -24.34 -10.04
CA TRP A 444 -5.09 -23.59 -11.27
C TRP A 444 -4.48 -22.19 -11.14
N VAL A 445 -4.12 -21.57 -12.26
CA VAL A 445 -3.70 -20.17 -12.33
C VAL A 445 -4.50 -19.44 -13.40
N HIS A 446 -4.89 -18.19 -13.13
CA HIS A 446 -5.73 -17.41 -14.04
C HIS A 446 -4.94 -16.91 -15.26
N PRO A 447 -5.60 -16.69 -16.41
CA PRO A 447 -4.97 -16.12 -17.60
C PRO A 447 -4.37 -14.73 -17.38
N ASN A 448 -3.56 -14.32 -18.36
CA ASN A 448 -3.32 -12.90 -18.64
C ASN A 448 -4.33 -12.44 -19.70
N LEU A 449 -5.33 -11.66 -19.27
CA LEU A 449 -6.32 -11.12 -20.19
C LEU A 449 -5.69 -10.00 -21.04
N ASN A 450 -6.16 -9.85 -22.28
CA ASN A 450 -5.80 -8.75 -23.20
C ASN A 450 -4.33 -8.69 -23.66
N LEU A 451 -3.54 -9.73 -23.40
CA LEU A 451 -2.23 -9.91 -24.01
C LEU A 451 -2.40 -10.48 -25.42
N GLU A 452 -2.54 -9.59 -26.41
CA GLU A 452 -2.81 -9.92 -27.82
C GLU A 452 -1.53 -9.77 -28.66
N ASN A 453 -0.74 -8.74 -28.37
CA ASN A 453 0.52 -8.38 -29.00
C ASN A 453 1.63 -8.26 -27.93
N PRO A 454 2.23 -9.36 -27.44
CA PRO A 454 3.33 -9.29 -26.45
C PRO A 454 4.53 -8.48 -26.97
N GLU A 455 5.26 -7.81 -26.07
CA GLU A 455 6.55 -7.20 -26.45
C GLU A 455 7.60 -8.23 -26.88
N ASP A 456 8.42 -7.90 -27.90
CA ASP A 456 9.50 -8.73 -28.43
C ASP A 456 10.50 -9.24 -27.37
N VAL A 457 10.65 -8.52 -26.25
CA VAL A 457 11.57 -8.88 -25.15
C VAL A 457 10.93 -9.79 -24.09
N VAL A 458 9.63 -10.08 -24.19
CA VAL A 458 8.86 -10.84 -23.20
C VAL A 458 8.65 -12.28 -23.68
N ASP A 459 9.36 -13.21 -23.05
CA ASP A 459 9.14 -14.66 -23.24
C ASP A 459 7.75 -15.06 -22.76
N VAL A 460 6.84 -15.26 -23.71
CA VAL A 460 5.48 -15.77 -23.46
C VAL A 460 5.47 -17.16 -22.82
N GLY A 461 6.57 -17.92 -22.88
CA GLY A 461 6.69 -19.26 -22.28
C GLY A 461 6.72 -19.27 -20.74
N VAL A 462 7.02 -18.14 -20.09
CA VAL A 462 6.92 -18.00 -18.62
C VAL A 462 5.62 -17.30 -18.18
N LEU A 463 4.87 -16.70 -19.09
CA LEU A 463 3.57 -16.11 -18.79
C LEU A 463 2.47 -17.18 -18.78
N VAL A 464 1.42 -16.99 -17.99
CA VAL A 464 0.16 -17.74 -18.20
C VAL A 464 -0.49 -17.20 -19.48
N GLY A 465 -0.97 -18.10 -20.34
CA GLY A 465 -1.60 -17.74 -21.61
C GLY A 465 -2.96 -17.02 -21.47
N SER A 466 -3.67 -16.92 -22.59
CA SER A 466 -5.01 -16.31 -22.68
C SER A 466 -6.13 -17.16 -22.06
N GLN A 467 -5.81 -18.32 -21.47
CA GLN A 467 -6.72 -19.22 -20.75
C GLN A 467 -6.05 -19.71 -19.45
N LYS A 468 -6.86 -20.16 -18.48
CA LYS A 468 -6.34 -20.71 -17.21
C LYS A 468 -5.49 -21.97 -17.41
N GLU A 469 -4.39 -22.06 -16.68
CA GLU A 469 -3.46 -23.20 -16.75
C GLU A 469 -3.45 -24.02 -15.45
N ARG A 470 -3.07 -25.29 -15.56
CA ARG A 470 -2.76 -26.14 -14.40
C ARG A 470 -1.34 -25.83 -13.92
N CYS A 471 -1.21 -25.43 -12.66
CA CYS A 471 0.07 -25.29 -11.98
C CYS A 471 -0.05 -25.81 -10.54
N GLU A 472 0.76 -26.81 -10.19
CA GLU A 472 0.94 -27.24 -8.80
C GLU A 472 1.88 -26.22 -8.14
N VAL A 473 1.31 -25.19 -7.50
CA VAL A 473 2.09 -24.09 -6.93
C VAL A 473 2.88 -24.57 -5.72
N LYS A 474 4.21 -24.60 -5.84
CA LYS A 474 5.16 -24.94 -4.78
C LYS A 474 5.38 -23.75 -3.85
N VAL A 475 5.68 -22.60 -4.45
CA VAL A 475 5.80 -21.31 -3.78
C VAL A 475 5.29 -20.21 -4.73
N ALA A 476 4.36 -19.40 -4.22
CA ALA A 476 3.83 -18.22 -4.88
C ALA A 476 4.55 -16.96 -4.40
N LEU A 477 4.95 -16.10 -5.33
CA LEU A 477 5.36 -14.72 -5.08
C LEU A 477 4.20 -13.77 -5.40
N SER A 478 3.91 -12.81 -4.53
CA SER A 478 3.06 -11.65 -4.85
C SER A 478 3.90 -10.37 -4.80
N ASN A 479 3.91 -9.61 -5.89
CA ASN A 479 4.71 -8.39 -6.06
C ASN A 479 3.85 -7.13 -6.01
N SER A 480 4.41 -6.02 -5.50
CA SER A 480 3.80 -4.70 -5.60
C SER A 480 4.86 -3.59 -5.55
N PHE A 481 4.87 -2.71 -6.57
CA PHE A 481 5.90 -1.69 -6.79
C PHE A 481 5.26 -0.31 -6.94
N GLY A 482 5.09 0.39 -5.81
CA GLY A 482 4.34 1.65 -5.74
C GLY A 482 5.16 2.89 -6.09
N PHE A 483 4.43 3.94 -6.49
CA PHE A 483 4.95 5.32 -6.55
C PHE A 483 5.65 5.70 -5.24
N GLY A 484 6.69 6.54 -5.34
CA GLY A 484 7.72 6.71 -4.30
C GLY A 484 8.84 5.68 -4.36
N GLY A 485 8.82 4.76 -5.34
CA GLY A 485 9.79 3.67 -5.47
C GLY A 485 9.63 2.60 -4.40
N HIS A 486 8.41 2.43 -3.87
CA HIS A 486 8.10 1.52 -2.77
C HIS A 486 7.92 0.10 -3.27
N ASN A 487 8.96 -0.72 -3.19
CA ASN A 487 8.88 -2.11 -3.62
C ASN A 487 8.50 -3.02 -2.45
N SER A 488 7.66 -4.03 -2.69
CA SER A 488 7.44 -5.13 -1.75
C SER A 488 7.10 -6.44 -2.45
N SER A 489 7.64 -7.55 -1.93
CA SER A 489 7.41 -8.91 -2.43
C SER A 489 7.16 -9.84 -1.23
N ILE A 490 6.12 -10.66 -1.30
CA ILE A 490 5.72 -11.58 -0.22
C ILE A 490 5.50 -13.01 -0.77
N LEU A 491 5.80 -14.02 0.06
CA LEU A 491 5.84 -15.44 -0.34
C LEU A 491 4.84 -16.30 0.43
N PHE A 492 4.10 -17.14 -0.31
CA PHE A 492 3.18 -18.14 0.23
C PHE A 492 3.48 -19.53 -0.32
N ALA A 493 3.17 -20.59 0.43
CA ALA A 493 3.30 -21.98 -0.03
C ALA A 493 2.15 -22.87 0.48
N PRO A 494 1.91 -24.05 -0.14
CA PRO A 494 1.05 -25.07 0.44
C PRO A 494 1.53 -25.45 1.83
N PHE A 495 0.63 -25.42 2.81
CA PHE A 495 0.92 -25.87 4.16
C PHE A 495 1.11 -27.40 4.20
N LYS A 496 2.07 -27.86 5.02
CA LYS A 496 2.51 -29.25 5.20
C LYS A 496 2.62 -29.57 6.69
#